data_AF-A0A315ARJ6-F1
#
_entry.id   AF-A0A315ARJ6-F1
#
_cell.length_a   1.000
_cell.length_b   1.000
_cell.length_c   1.000
_cell.angle_alpha   90.00
_cell.angle_beta   90.00
_cell.angle_gamma   90.00
#
_symmetry.space_group_name_H-M   'P 1'
#
loop_
_entity.id
_entity.type
_entity.pdbx_description
1 polymer ?
#
loop_
_entity_poly.entity_id
_entity_poly.type
_entity_poly.pdbx_seq_one_letter_code
_entity_poly.pdbx_strand_id
1 'polypeptide(L)'
;MLSVRLPETVERELTQYCAARKLSKSQVVQEALAEYLVAAKSPTHPRTTPEPDLSFLAPDDPIRQFIGIVKDGPSTDEWMAITRGEDWNKP
;
A
#
# COMPACT_ATOMS: atom_id res chain seq x y z
N MET A 1 -0.23 5.21 -23.52
CA MET A 1 -0.16 3.78 -23.88
C MET A 1 0.73 3.12 -22.84
N LEU A 2 0.20 2.19 -22.03
CA LEU A 2 0.95 1.56 -20.94
C LEU A 2 1.68 0.33 -21.49
N SER A 3 2.98 0.19 -21.20
CA SER A 3 3.76 -0.99 -21.55
C SER A 3 3.95 -1.85 -20.30
N VAL A 4 3.51 -3.12 -20.35
CA VAL A 4 3.66 -4.07 -19.25
C VAL A 4 4.75 -5.07 -19.60
N ARG A 5 5.71 -5.25 -18.70
CA ARG A 5 6.75 -6.28 -18.81
C ARG A 5 6.34 -7.44 -17.91
N LEU A 6 6.08 -8.59 -18.51
CA LEU A 6 5.75 -9.83 -17.82
C LEU A 6 6.88 -10.84 -18.05
N PRO A 7 7.16 -11.73 -17.10
CA PRO A 7 8.01 -12.90 -17.33
C PRO A 7 7.45 -13.77 -18.46
N GLU A 8 8.33 -14.40 -19.25
CA GLU A 8 7.92 -15.19 -20.43
C GLU A 8 6.94 -16.32 -20.11
N THR A 9 7.05 -16.92 -18.92
CA THR A 9 6.14 -17.97 -18.44
C THR A 9 4.71 -17.44 -18.29
N VAL A 10 4.56 -16.29 -17.63
CA VAL A 10 3.27 -15.63 -17.39
C VAL A 10 2.66 -15.14 -18.70
N GLU A 11 3.48 -14.67 -19.65
CA GLU A 11 2.97 -14.24 -20.96
C GLU A 11 2.36 -15.41 -21.75
N ARG A 12 2.97 -16.59 -21.70
CA ARG A 12 2.44 -17.80 -22.36
C ARG A 12 1.10 -18.20 -21.77
N GLU A 13 0.99 -18.24 -20.45
CA GLU A 13 -0.25 -18.55 -19.75
C GLU A 13 -1.36 -17.54 -20.07
N LEU A 14 -1.03 -16.24 -20.06
CA LEU A 14 -1.98 -15.17 -20.39
C LEU A 14 -2.43 -15.27 -21.85
N THR A 15 -1.54 -15.64 -22.76
CA THR A 15 -1.89 -15.87 -24.18
C THR A 15 -2.86 -17.05 -24.34
N GLN A 16 -2.64 -18.17 -23.63
CA GLN A 16 -3.55 -19.32 -23.63
C GLN A 16 -4.92 -18.96 -23.03
N TYR A 17 -4.93 -18.21 -21.93
CA TYR A 17 -6.15 -17.73 -21.29
C TYR A 17 -6.96 -16.81 -22.22
N CYS A 18 -6.30 -15.86 -22.88
CA CYS A 18 -6.92 -14.98 -23.88
C CYS A 18 -7.48 -15.77 -25.06
N ALA A 19 -6.77 -16.80 -25.55
CA ALA A 19 -7.22 -17.64 -26.65
C ALA A 19 -8.49 -18.43 -26.31
N ALA A 20 -8.57 -18.97 -25.09
CA ALA A 20 -9.74 -19.73 -24.63
C ALA A 20 -10.99 -18.86 -24.46
N ARG A 21 -10.81 -17.60 -23.99
CA ARG A 21 -11.92 -16.69 -23.70
C ARG A 21 -12.24 -15.68 -24.82
N LYS A 22 -11.49 -15.70 -25.92
CA LYS A 22 -11.59 -14.74 -27.05
C LYS A 22 -11.49 -13.28 -26.58
N LEU A 23 -10.66 -13.02 -25.57
CA LEU A 23 -10.41 -11.68 -25.03
C LEU A 23 -9.08 -11.13 -25.55
N SER A 24 -8.98 -9.81 -25.66
CA SER A 24 -7.70 -9.18 -26.01
C SER A 24 -6.75 -9.18 -24.81
N LYS A 25 -5.45 -9.37 -25.06
CA LYS A 25 -4.42 -9.32 -24.01
C LYS A 25 -4.48 -8.00 -23.22
N SER A 26 -4.65 -6.89 -23.94
CA SER A 26 -4.73 -5.55 -23.34
C SER A 26 -5.91 -5.40 -22.40
N GLN A 27 -7.10 -5.92 -22.78
CA GLN A 27 -8.30 -5.84 -21.95
C GLN A 27 -8.13 -6.61 -20.64
N VAL A 28 -7.61 -7.85 -20.70
CA VAL A 28 -7.38 -8.68 -19.51
C VAL A 28 -6.39 -8.02 -18.55
N VAL A 29 -5.31 -7.46 -19.09
CA VAL A 29 -4.31 -6.75 -18.27
C VAL A 29 -4.89 -5.47 -17.66
N GLN A 30 -5.73 -4.74 -18.39
CA GLN A 30 -6.37 -3.52 -17.90
C GLN A 30 -7.37 -3.81 -16.78
N GLU A 31 -8.20 -4.85 -16.93
CA GLU A 31 -9.14 -5.28 -15.89
C GLU A 31 -8.41 -5.74 -14.63
N ALA A 32 -7.38 -6.58 -14.77
CA ALA A 32 -6.57 -7.04 -13.64
C ALA A 32 -5.83 -5.89 -12.93
N LEU A 33 -5.31 -4.92 -13.70
CA LEU A 33 -4.67 -3.73 -13.13
C LEU A 33 -5.69 -2.85 -12.38
N ALA A 34 -6.90 -2.68 -12.91
CA ALA A 34 -7.95 -1.92 -12.25
C ALA A 34 -8.36 -2.58 -10.92
N GLU A 35 -8.53 -3.90 -10.92
CA GLU A 35 -8.82 -4.68 -9.72
C GLU A 35 -7.68 -4.55 -8.68
N TYR A 36 -6.42 -4.65 -9.12
CA TYR A 36 -5.27 -4.44 -8.26
C TYR A 36 -5.23 -3.04 -7.66
N LEU A 37 -5.51 -2.00 -8.46
CA LEU A 37 -5.53 -0.62 -7.96
C LEU A 37 -6.67 -0.40 -6.95
N VAL A 38 -7.82 -1.03 -7.14
CA VAL A 38 -8.92 -0.99 -6.15
C VAL A 38 -8.53 -1.71 -4.86
N ALA A 39 -7.88 -2.88 -4.97
CA ALA A 39 -7.39 -3.65 -3.83
C ALA A 39 -6.19 -2.99 -3.11
N ALA A 40 -5.38 -2.21 -3.82
CA ALA A 40 -4.29 -1.43 -3.25
C ALA A 40 -4.77 -0.12 -2.63
N LYS A 41 -5.87 0.44 -3.15
CA LYS A 41 -6.49 1.66 -2.61
C LYS A 41 -7.38 1.37 -1.41
N SER A 42 -7.91 0.15 -1.27
CA SER A 42 -8.43 -0.27 0.02
C SER A 42 -7.27 -0.32 1.01
N PRO A 43 -7.35 0.37 2.16
CA PRO A 43 -6.31 0.36 3.17
C PRO A 43 -6.31 -1.01 3.87
N THR A 44 -5.96 -2.06 3.14
CA THR A 44 -5.76 -3.41 3.67
C THR A 44 -4.27 -3.65 3.87
N HIS A 45 -3.68 -2.70 4.58
CA HIS A 45 -2.69 -2.96 5.60
C HIS A 45 -2.87 -1.78 6.55
N PRO A 46 -3.56 -1.94 7.70
CA PRO A 46 -2.90 -1.43 8.88
C PRO A 46 -1.55 -2.15 8.83
N ARG A 47 -0.52 -1.46 8.33
CA ARG A 47 0.84 -1.76 8.75
C ARG A 47 0.67 -1.75 10.25
N THR A 48 0.58 -2.94 10.85
CA THR A 48 0.52 -3.10 12.30
C THR A 48 1.76 -2.37 12.74
N THR A 49 1.55 -1.12 13.14
CA THR A 49 2.55 -0.33 13.82
C THR A 49 2.96 -1.27 14.94
N PRO A 50 4.24 -1.68 14.98
CA PRO A 50 4.69 -2.54 16.06
C PRO A 50 4.18 -1.90 17.34
N GLU A 51 3.51 -2.69 18.19
CA GLU A 51 3.00 -2.18 19.46
C GLU A 51 4.12 -1.33 20.08
N PRO A 52 3.83 -0.08 20.47
CA PRO A 52 4.86 0.77 21.02
C PRO A 52 5.46 0.04 22.20
N ASP A 53 6.78 -0.11 22.24
CA ASP A 53 7.46 -0.76 23.35
C ASP A 53 7.29 0.13 24.60
N LEU A 54 6.35 -0.23 25.48
CA LEU A 54 6.03 0.51 26.71
C LEU A 54 6.82 -0.01 27.92
N SER A 55 7.91 -0.78 27.72
CA SER A 55 8.74 -1.31 28.81
C SER A 55 9.40 -0.22 29.66
N PHE A 56 9.53 1.00 29.12
CA PHE A 56 10.09 2.16 29.82
C PHE A 56 9.14 2.81 30.84
N LEU A 57 7.84 2.51 30.80
CA LEU A 57 6.86 3.05 31.74
C LEU A 57 6.51 2.03 32.81
N ALA A 58 6.12 2.47 34.01
CA ALA A 58 5.50 1.59 35.00
C ALA A 58 4.13 1.10 34.50
N PRO A 59 3.69 -0.15 34.78
CA PRO A 59 2.41 -0.70 34.31
C PRO A 59 1.19 0.19 34.57
N ASP A 60 1.20 0.93 35.67
CA ASP A 60 0.10 1.81 36.11
C ASP A 60 0.27 3.29 35.69
N ASP A 61 1.24 3.58 34.82
CA ASP A 61 1.49 4.96 34.39
C ASP A 61 0.35 5.47 33.48
N PRO A 62 -0.35 6.56 33.85
CA PRO A 62 -1.44 7.13 33.04
C PRO A 62 -0.99 7.55 31.64
N ILE A 63 0.31 7.80 31.42
CA ILE A 63 0.87 8.17 30.12
C ILE A 63 0.76 7.01 29.11
N ARG A 64 0.72 5.75 29.56
CA ARG A 64 0.56 4.57 28.69
C ARG A 64 -0.68 4.63 27.82
N GLN A 65 -1.76 5.24 28.32
CA GLN A 65 -3.01 5.39 27.59
C GLN A 65 -2.86 6.34 26.41
N PHE A 66 -1.93 7.30 26.47
CA PHE A 66 -1.73 8.35 25.48
C PHE A 66 -0.71 8.01 24.39
N ILE A 67 0.13 6.99 24.60
CA ILE A 67 1.13 6.56 23.62
C ILE A 67 0.45 5.72 22.54
N GLY A 68 0.50 6.19 21.29
CA GLY A 68 -0.19 5.56 20.16
C GLY A 68 -1.60 6.10 19.88
N ILE A 69 -2.08 7.11 20.63
CA ILE A 69 -3.39 7.77 20.37
C ILE A 69 -3.42 8.56 19.05
N VAL A 70 -2.26 8.81 18.41
CA VAL A 70 -2.22 9.28 17.03
C VAL A 70 -2.55 8.10 16.11
N LYS A 71 -3.78 7.60 16.22
CA LYS A 71 -4.28 6.42 15.52
C LYS A 71 -4.46 6.68 14.02
N ASP A 72 -4.54 7.95 13.63
CA ASP A 72 -4.75 8.43 12.25
C ASP A 72 -3.87 9.63 11.87
N GLY A 73 -2.82 9.94 12.63
CA GLY A 73 -1.93 11.06 12.29
C GLY A 73 -0.69 10.61 11.52
N PRO A 74 0.03 11.55 10.90
CA PRO A 74 1.22 11.25 10.13
C PRO A 74 2.24 10.51 10.98
N SER A 75 2.87 9.50 10.39
CA SER A 75 4.01 8.81 10.99
C SER A 75 5.14 9.80 11.29
N THR A 76 6.07 9.41 12.19
CA THR A 76 7.24 10.24 12.51
C THR A 76 8.04 10.60 11.25
N ASP A 77 8.17 9.68 10.29
CA ASP A 77 8.86 9.93 9.03
C ASP A 77 8.13 10.95 8.15
N GLU A 78 6.79 10.90 8.11
CA GLU A 78 5.96 11.90 7.42
C GLU A 78 6.07 13.27 8.09
N TRP A 79 6.07 13.34 9.43
CA TRP A 79 6.33 14.58 10.15
C TRP A 79 7.69 15.17 9.81
N MET A 80 8.71 14.32 9.71
CA MET A 80 10.05 14.74 9.34
C MET A 80 10.15 15.18 7.88
N ALA A 81 9.32 14.66 6.98
CA ALA A 81 9.22 15.11 5.59
C ALA A 81 8.48 16.44 5.48
N ILE A 82 7.36 16.61 6.20
CA ILE A 82 6.56 17.84 6.28
C ILE A 82 7.41 18.99 6.83
N THR A 83 8.11 18.78 7.95
CA THR A 83 8.92 19.81 8.61
C THR A 83 10.20 20.17 7.85
N ARG A 84 10.73 19.25 7.01
CA ARG A 84 11.86 19.51 6.11
C ARG A 84 11.46 20.16 4.78
N GLY A 85 10.16 20.35 4.53
CA GLY A 85 9.66 20.97 3.31
C GLY A 85 9.74 20.08 2.07
N GLU A 86 10.00 18.78 2.22
CA GLU A 86 10.02 17.83 1.11
C GLU A 86 8.61 17.63 0.49
N ASP A 87 7.57 17.96 1.26
CA ASP A 87 6.16 17.84 0.87
C ASP A 87 5.54 19.13 0.31
N TRP A 88 6.30 20.23 0.19
CA TRP A 88 5.78 21.52 -0.31
C TRP A 88 5.40 21.50 -1.80
N ASN A 89 5.75 20.43 -2.53
CA ASN A 89 5.56 20.30 -3.98
C ASN A 89 4.62 19.15 -4.38
N LYS A 90 3.82 18.63 -3.45
CA LYS A 90 2.66 17.79 -3.79
C LYS A 90 1.44 18.72 -4.02
N PRO A 91 0.75 18.61 -5.16
CA PRO A 91 -0.38 19.49 -5.50
C PRO A 91 -1.58 19.33 -4.57
#